data_AF-A0A956JPH3-F1
#
_entry.id   AF-A0A956JPH3-F1
#
_cell.length_a   1.000
_cell.length_b   1.000
_cell.length_c   1.000
_cell.angle_alpha   90.00
_cell.angle_beta   90.00
_cell.angle_gamma   90.00
#
_symmetry.space_group_name_H-M   'P 1'
#
loop_
_entity.id
_entity.type
_entity.pdbx_description
1 polymer ?
#
loop_
_entity_poly.entity_id
_entity_poly.type
_entity_poly.pdbx_seq_one_letter_code
_entity_poly.pdbx_strand_id
1 'polypeptide(L)'
;MGEAVFLIGAALAAALLWRMRPRRGETTLEVDADLQVVFHLAEHEARVRRHARVEPLHLMHALLQNEEISAALAREGVDMAAVDAHFQRRLEALDDSATADSESKGAWLWSPESRQVVLEALAEARASQRGEVRLTQLANRLSRIYPEFLSEVEDARLSRPVLLAAIAHGADEDEAPPLMLEAGERAEVLLHNDDFTPMELVVNVLCEVFGYAQQAAIDKMMAVHNGPPAAVGCYDAEEAERKLGEATDRARAAGFPLRFSLRRPA
;
A
#
# COMPACT_ATOMS: atom_id res chain seq x y z
N MET A 1 -12.66 -28.80 -5.29
CA MET A 1 -11.18 -28.81 -5.23
C MET A 1 -10.59 -27.48 -4.73
N GLY A 2 -11.37 -26.59 -4.09
CA GLY A 2 -10.90 -25.27 -3.63
C GLY A 2 -10.43 -25.21 -2.17
N GLU A 3 -11.03 -25.97 -1.25
CA GLU A 3 -10.73 -25.87 0.19
C GLU A 3 -9.42 -26.56 0.62
N ALA A 4 -8.98 -27.59 -0.11
CA ALA A 4 -7.76 -28.33 0.22
C ALA A 4 -6.45 -27.60 -0.16
N VAL A 5 -6.51 -26.65 -1.10
CA VAL A 5 -5.37 -25.82 -1.51
C VAL A 5 -5.16 -24.66 -0.53
N PHE A 6 -6.24 -24.11 0.05
CA PHE A 6 -6.21 -23.09 1.10
C PHE A 6 -5.46 -23.54 2.36
N LEU A 7 -5.63 -24.81 2.78
CA LEU A 7 -5.05 -25.33 4.03
C LEU A 7 -3.53 -25.57 3.98
N ILE A 8 -2.95 -25.81 2.81
CA ILE A 8 -1.53 -26.19 2.69
C ILE A 8 -0.61 -24.97 2.58
N GLY A 9 -1.05 -23.89 1.94
CA GLY A 9 -0.27 -22.64 1.89
C GLY A 9 -0.40 -21.79 3.17
N ALA A 10 -1.57 -21.81 3.82
CA ALA A 10 -1.75 -21.17 5.13
C ALA A 10 -0.81 -21.74 6.19
N ALA A 11 -0.48 -23.04 6.14
CA ALA A 11 0.40 -23.69 7.13
C ALA A 11 1.88 -23.25 7.05
N LEU A 12 2.39 -22.84 5.89
CA LEU A 12 3.79 -22.42 5.70
C LEU A 12 4.00 -20.93 5.98
N ALA A 13 3.07 -20.06 5.56
CA ALA A 13 2.99 -18.69 6.03
C ALA A 13 2.73 -18.63 7.55
N ALA A 14 1.83 -19.47 8.08
CA ALA A 14 1.64 -19.62 9.52
C ALA A 14 2.88 -20.19 10.22
N ALA A 15 3.68 -21.05 9.59
CA ALA A 15 4.95 -21.53 10.16
C ALA A 15 6.03 -20.45 10.16
N LEU A 16 6.09 -19.59 9.13
CA LEU A 16 6.93 -18.40 9.09
C LEU A 16 6.53 -17.45 10.23
N LEU A 17 5.24 -17.14 10.35
CA LEU A 17 4.68 -16.28 11.40
C LEU A 17 4.80 -16.91 12.81
N TRP A 18 4.68 -18.24 12.93
CA TRP A 18 4.86 -18.99 14.17
C TRP A 18 6.33 -19.09 14.61
N ARG A 19 7.28 -19.17 13.67
CA ARG A 19 8.73 -19.10 13.99
C ARG A 19 9.26 -17.68 14.13
N MET A 20 8.56 -16.69 13.59
CA MET A 20 8.74 -15.26 13.88
C MET A 20 7.93 -14.80 15.10
N ARG A 21 7.24 -15.73 15.80
CA ARG A 21 6.51 -15.39 17.02
C ARG A 21 7.46 -14.81 18.06
N PRO A 22 6.99 -13.81 18.78
CA PRO A 22 7.79 -13.16 19.79
C PRO A 22 8.23 -14.13 20.91
N ARG A 23 9.42 -13.89 21.50
CA ARG A 23 9.86 -14.64 22.70
C ARG A 23 8.89 -14.33 23.86
N ARG A 24 8.80 -15.25 24.84
CA ARG A 24 7.93 -15.08 26.04
C ARG A 24 8.05 -13.66 26.61
N GLY A 25 6.98 -12.87 26.50
CA GLY A 25 6.90 -11.49 26.99
C GLY A 25 6.72 -10.42 25.90
N GLU A 26 6.87 -10.75 24.62
CA GLU A 26 6.65 -9.81 23.51
C GLU A 26 5.23 -9.98 22.91
N THR A 27 4.62 -8.88 22.44
CA THR A 27 3.25 -8.81 21.90
C THR A 27 3.12 -9.64 20.61
N THR A 28 2.15 -10.56 20.55
CA THR A 28 1.83 -11.28 19.31
C THR A 28 1.33 -10.27 18.28
N LEU A 29 2.03 -10.15 17.15
CA LEU A 29 1.54 -9.36 16.03
C LEU A 29 0.55 -10.20 15.24
N GLU A 30 -0.61 -9.63 14.95
CA GLU A 30 -1.53 -10.17 13.96
C GLU A 30 -1.04 -9.80 12.55
N VAL A 31 -1.38 -10.63 11.57
CA VAL A 31 -1.10 -10.36 10.16
C VAL A 31 -2.43 -10.18 9.48
N ASP A 32 -2.58 -9.02 8.86
CA ASP A 32 -3.72 -8.66 8.05
C ASP A 32 -4.07 -9.75 7.01
N ALA A 33 -5.36 -9.92 6.74
CA ALA A 33 -5.87 -10.98 5.88
C ALA A 33 -5.34 -10.85 4.43
N ASP A 34 -5.27 -9.63 3.90
CA ASP A 34 -4.78 -9.40 2.53
C ASP A 34 -3.29 -9.70 2.43
N LEU A 35 -2.52 -9.36 3.46
CA LEU A 35 -1.11 -9.72 3.55
C LEU A 35 -0.91 -11.26 3.57
N GLN A 36 -1.78 -12.01 4.25
CA GLN A 36 -1.75 -13.48 4.21
C GLN A 36 -2.03 -14.02 2.80
N VAL A 37 -2.99 -13.42 2.08
CA VAL A 37 -3.31 -13.78 0.69
C VAL A 37 -2.10 -13.51 -0.21
N VAL A 38 -1.46 -12.36 -0.09
CA VAL A 38 -0.26 -12.02 -0.89
C VAL A 38 0.88 -13.00 -0.65
N PHE A 39 1.14 -13.38 0.60
CA PHE A 39 2.13 -14.42 0.90
C PHE A 39 1.77 -15.77 0.28
N HIS A 40 0.50 -16.16 0.33
CA HIS A 40 0.03 -17.40 -0.28
C HIS A 40 0.22 -17.39 -1.80
N LEU A 41 -0.16 -16.30 -2.47
CA LEU A 41 -0.03 -16.13 -3.91
C LEU A 41 1.44 -16.18 -4.36
N ALA A 42 2.33 -15.46 -3.65
CA ALA A 42 3.76 -15.47 -3.94
C ALA A 42 4.38 -16.88 -3.80
N GLU A 43 4.02 -17.62 -2.74
CA GLU A 43 4.46 -19.00 -2.58
C GLU A 43 3.89 -19.94 -3.65
N HIS A 44 2.62 -19.79 -3.99
CA HIS A 44 1.96 -20.58 -5.01
C HIS A 44 2.62 -20.37 -6.38
N GLU A 45 2.85 -19.12 -6.76
CA GLU A 45 3.48 -18.75 -8.02
C GLU A 45 4.89 -19.34 -8.14
N ALA A 46 5.73 -19.16 -7.12
CA ALA A 46 7.08 -19.73 -7.11
C ALA A 46 7.05 -21.27 -7.27
N ARG A 47 6.11 -21.96 -6.61
CA ARG A 47 5.96 -23.42 -6.73
C ARG A 47 5.48 -23.87 -8.10
N VAL A 48 4.50 -23.18 -8.67
CA VAL A 48 3.94 -23.49 -9.99
C VAL A 48 5.01 -23.31 -11.07
N ARG A 49 5.80 -22.24 -10.97
CA ARG A 49 6.93 -21.95 -11.86
C ARG A 49 8.16 -22.81 -11.59
N ARG A 50 8.20 -23.50 -10.44
CA ARG A 50 9.33 -24.32 -9.96
C ARG A 50 10.59 -23.50 -9.65
N HIS A 51 10.40 -22.25 -9.28
CA HIS A 51 11.47 -21.41 -8.77
C HIS A 51 12.01 -21.98 -7.46
N ALA A 52 13.33 -21.89 -7.27
CA ALA A 52 13.97 -22.42 -6.07
C ALA A 52 13.54 -21.69 -4.79
N ARG A 53 13.19 -20.40 -4.91
CA ARG A 53 12.83 -19.50 -3.81
C ARG A 53 11.79 -18.47 -4.25
N VAL A 54 11.02 -17.99 -3.29
CA VAL A 54 10.14 -16.82 -3.37
C VAL A 54 11.03 -15.59 -3.26
N GLU A 55 11.39 -15.05 -4.41
CA GLU A 55 12.09 -13.78 -4.58
C GLU A 55 11.18 -12.55 -4.40
N PRO A 56 11.73 -11.35 -4.14
CA PRO A 56 10.96 -10.12 -3.96
C PRO A 56 10.03 -9.80 -5.13
N LEU A 57 10.40 -10.25 -6.33
CA LEU A 57 9.57 -10.12 -7.53
C LEU A 57 8.22 -10.85 -7.39
N HIS A 58 8.19 -12.03 -6.76
CA HIS A 58 6.94 -12.75 -6.49
C HIS A 58 6.06 -11.99 -5.50
N LEU A 59 6.68 -11.37 -4.49
CA LEU A 59 5.97 -10.56 -3.50
C LEU A 59 5.33 -9.33 -4.15
N MET A 60 6.09 -8.62 -5.01
CA MET A 60 5.58 -7.46 -5.74
C MET A 60 4.46 -7.88 -6.70
N HIS A 61 4.67 -8.95 -7.46
CA HIS A 61 3.66 -9.43 -8.39
C HIS A 61 2.39 -9.89 -7.66
N ALA A 62 2.50 -10.71 -6.61
CA ALA A 62 1.36 -11.12 -5.79
C ALA A 62 0.60 -9.94 -5.16
N LEU A 63 1.31 -8.90 -4.76
CA LEU A 63 0.72 -7.67 -4.24
C LEU A 63 -0.10 -6.94 -5.31
N LEU A 64 0.40 -6.86 -6.54
CA LEU A 64 -0.31 -6.24 -7.67
C LEU A 64 -1.48 -7.08 -8.20
N GLN A 65 -1.53 -8.38 -7.86
CA GLN A 65 -2.65 -9.28 -8.17
C GLN A 65 -3.77 -9.24 -7.12
N ASN A 66 -3.60 -8.53 -6.01
CA ASN A 66 -4.70 -8.31 -5.07
C ASN A 66 -5.83 -7.55 -5.78
N GLU A 67 -7.06 -8.07 -5.72
CA GLU A 67 -8.20 -7.58 -6.50
C GLU A 67 -8.52 -6.11 -6.20
N GLU A 68 -8.52 -5.72 -4.93
CA GLU A 68 -8.81 -4.35 -4.50
C GLU A 68 -7.73 -3.37 -4.95
N ILE A 69 -6.45 -3.75 -4.78
CA ILE A 69 -5.31 -2.93 -5.21
C ILE A 69 -5.31 -2.78 -6.73
N SER A 70 -5.50 -3.87 -7.47
CA SER A 70 -5.54 -3.87 -8.93
C SER A 70 -6.68 -3.01 -9.46
N ALA A 71 -7.88 -3.12 -8.86
CA ALA A 71 -9.01 -2.27 -9.20
C ALA A 71 -8.77 -0.79 -8.89
N ALA A 72 -8.08 -0.48 -7.79
CA ALA A 72 -7.70 0.89 -7.44
C ALA A 72 -6.66 1.48 -8.40
N LEU A 73 -5.62 0.71 -8.74
CA LEU A 73 -4.63 1.12 -9.73
C LEU A 73 -5.27 1.37 -11.11
N ALA A 74 -6.18 0.50 -11.55
CA ALA A 74 -6.88 0.66 -12.81
C ALA A 74 -7.72 1.95 -12.87
N ARG A 75 -8.36 2.35 -11.76
CA ARG A 75 -9.11 3.62 -11.67
C ARG A 75 -8.20 4.85 -11.72
N GLU A 76 -6.99 4.75 -11.18
CA GLU A 76 -5.94 5.77 -11.35
C GLU A 76 -5.37 5.81 -12.79
N GLY A 77 -5.88 4.98 -13.70
CA GLY A 77 -5.49 4.94 -15.11
C GLY A 77 -4.21 4.16 -15.37
N VAL A 78 -3.79 3.30 -14.45
CA VAL A 78 -2.68 2.38 -14.64
C VAL A 78 -3.08 1.29 -15.64
N ASP A 79 -2.21 1.03 -16.63
CA ASP A 79 -2.39 -0.09 -17.54
C ASP A 79 -1.99 -1.40 -16.85
N MET A 80 -2.93 -1.96 -16.08
CA MET A 80 -2.70 -3.18 -15.31
C MET A 80 -2.35 -4.39 -16.19
N ALA A 81 -2.80 -4.42 -17.45
CA ALA A 81 -2.45 -5.50 -18.36
C ALA A 81 -0.97 -5.41 -18.79
N ALA A 82 -0.47 -4.19 -19.06
CA ALA A 82 0.95 -3.97 -19.35
C ALA A 82 1.83 -4.25 -18.12
N VAL A 83 1.38 -3.86 -16.92
CA VAL A 83 2.05 -4.16 -15.64
C VAL A 83 2.16 -5.67 -15.44
N ASP A 84 1.05 -6.41 -15.51
CA ASP A 84 1.04 -7.87 -15.36
C ASP A 84 1.98 -8.53 -16.37
N ALA A 85 1.84 -8.20 -17.67
CA ALA A 85 2.70 -8.75 -18.71
C ALA A 85 4.20 -8.45 -18.51
N HIS A 86 4.56 -7.35 -17.86
CA HIS A 86 5.94 -7.05 -17.49
C HIS A 86 6.45 -7.97 -16.37
N PHE A 87 5.72 -8.06 -15.26
CA PHE A 87 6.11 -8.90 -14.12
C PHE A 87 6.15 -10.38 -14.48
N GLN A 88 5.21 -10.86 -15.30
CA GLN A 88 5.21 -12.24 -15.81
C GLN A 88 6.49 -12.55 -16.61
N ARG A 89 6.91 -11.68 -17.53
CA ARG A 89 8.17 -11.83 -18.28
C ARG A 89 9.40 -11.82 -17.36
N ARG A 90 9.41 -10.94 -16.35
CA ARG A 90 10.49 -10.87 -15.36
C ARG A 90 10.58 -12.15 -14.53
N LEU A 91 9.43 -12.73 -14.16
CA LEU A 91 9.36 -14.00 -13.43
C LEU A 91 9.84 -15.16 -14.31
N GLU A 92 9.45 -15.21 -15.59
CA GLU A 92 9.97 -16.21 -16.55
C GLU A 92 11.49 -16.12 -16.71
N ALA A 93 12.07 -14.92 -16.67
CA ALA A 93 13.51 -14.74 -16.76
C ALA A 93 14.28 -15.18 -15.49
N LEU A 94 13.60 -15.30 -14.33
CA LEU A 94 14.24 -15.82 -13.11
C LEU A 94 14.66 -17.29 -13.29
N ASP A 95 13.88 -18.08 -14.04
CA ASP A 95 14.12 -19.50 -14.29
C ASP A 95 15.49 -19.76 -14.95
N ASP A 96 15.94 -18.88 -15.86
CA ASP A 96 17.18 -19.06 -16.61
C ASP A 96 18.45 -18.86 -15.75
N SER A 97 18.33 -18.17 -14.61
CA SER A 97 19.48 -17.78 -13.77
C SER A 97 19.74 -18.72 -12.58
N ALA A 98 18.77 -19.57 -12.21
CA ALA A 98 18.74 -20.29 -10.94
C ALA A 98 19.18 -21.77 -11.00
N THR A 99 20.03 -22.15 -11.96
CA THR A 99 20.57 -23.52 -12.09
C THR A 99 22.00 -23.66 -11.54
N ALA A 100 22.25 -23.22 -10.30
CA ALA A 100 23.50 -23.57 -9.60
C ALA A 100 23.38 -23.45 -8.07
N ASP A 101 22.68 -24.39 -7.44
CA ASP A 101 23.16 -25.08 -6.22
C ASP A 101 22.05 -25.99 -5.67
N SER A 102 22.14 -27.27 -6.01
CA SER A 102 21.15 -28.30 -5.68
C SER A 102 21.27 -28.85 -4.25
N GLU A 103 21.95 -28.18 -3.32
CA GLU A 103 22.29 -28.78 -2.01
C GLU A 103 21.51 -28.26 -0.79
N SER A 104 20.56 -27.35 -0.95
CA SER A 104 19.65 -26.98 0.14
C SER A 104 18.21 -27.48 -0.09
N LYS A 105 18.05 -28.79 -0.27
CA LYS A 105 16.74 -29.45 -0.13
C LYS A 105 16.29 -29.34 1.33
N GLY A 106 15.46 -28.34 1.64
CA GLY A 106 14.46 -28.47 2.70
C GLY A 106 14.47 -27.51 3.89
N ALA A 107 14.71 -26.20 3.75
CA ALA A 107 14.48 -25.31 4.90
C ALA A 107 13.79 -23.97 4.65
N TRP A 108 13.99 -23.31 3.50
CA TRP A 108 13.40 -21.99 3.28
C TRP A 108 12.93 -21.85 1.84
N LEU A 109 11.61 -21.76 1.65
CA LEU A 109 11.00 -21.40 0.38
C LEU A 109 11.23 -19.91 0.06
N TRP A 110 11.63 -19.09 1.03
CA TRP A 110 11.80 -17.63 0.91
C TRP A 110 13.27 -17.23 0.77
N SER A 111 13.60 -16.34 -0.17
CA SER A 111 14.97 -15.84 -0.32
C SER A 111 15.40 -14.95 0.86
N PRO A 112 16.71 -14.81 1.14
CA PRO A 112 17.21 -13.82 2.10
C PRO A 112 16.59 -12.43 1.92
N GLU A 113 16.46 -12.02 0.67
CA GLU A 113 15.94 -10.74 0.19
C GLU A 113 14.46 -10.58 0.57
N SER A 114 13.62 -11.56 0.24
CA SER A 114 12.20 -11.53 0.62
C SER A 114 11.99 -11.57 2.13
N ARG A 115 12.82 -12.33 2.86
CA ARG A 115 12.77 -12.37 4.33
C ARG A 115 13.11 -11.01 4.94
N GLN A 116 14.09 -10.31 4.39
CA GLN A 116 14.46 -8.97 4.85
C GLN A 116 13.29 -8.01 4.72
N VAL A 117 12.62 -7.97 3.57
CA VAL A 117 11.44 -7.12 3.34
C VAL A 117 10.37 -7.36 4.40
N VAL A 118 10.02 -8.63 4.63
CA VAL A 118 8.99 -9.01 5.62
C VAL A 118 9.43 -8.61 7.03
N LEU A 119 10.67 -8.88 7.42
CA LEU A 119 11.18 -8.52 8.74
C LEU A 119 11.19 -7.01 9.00
N GLU A 120 11.50 -6.20 7.98
CA GLU A 120 11.43 -4.74 8.09
C GLU A 120 9.98 -4.24 8.22
N ALA A 121 9.04 -4.82 7.47
CA ALA A 121 7.62 -4.53 7.62
C ALA A 121 7.10 -4.89 9.02
N LEU A 122 7.54 -6.04 9.56
CA LEU A 122 7.23 -6.44 10.94
C LEU A 122 7.82 -5.47 11.97
N ALA A 123 9.05 -4.99 11.76
CA ALA A 123 9.68 -4.03 12.67
C ALA A 123 8.93 -2.70 12.70
N GLU A 124 8.44 -2.25 11.54
CA GLU A 124 7.60 -1.06 11.40
C GLU A 124 6.24 -1.22 12.09
N ALA A 125 5.58 -2.37 11.93
CA ALA A 125 4.34 -2.70 12.62
C ALA A 125 4.48 -2.68 14.16
N ARG A 126 5.62 -3.15 14.68
CA ARG A 126 5.90 -3.07 16.13
C ARG A 126 6.04 -1.63 16.60
N ALA A 127 6.62 -0.75 15.78
CA ALA A 127 6.80 0.65 16.10
C ALA A 127 5.49 1.44 16.03
N SER A 128 4.53 1.04 15.19
CA SER A 128 3.27 1.76 14.97
C SER A 128 2.22 1.62 16.07
N GLN A 129 2.51 0.86 17.15
CA GLN A 129 1.59 0.56 18.27
C GLN A 129 0.26 -0.11 17.89
N ARG A 130 0.00 -0.40 16.61
CA ARG A 130 -1.27 -0.98 16.13
C ARG A 130 -1.39 -2.49 16.30
N GLY A 131 -0.32 -3.18 16.70
CA GLY A 131 -0.35 -4.63 17.00
C GLY A 131 -0.59 -5.55 15.80
N GLU A 132 -0.67 -4.98 14.59
CA GLU A 132 -1.00 -5.68 13.35
C GLU A 132 -0.03 -5.27 12.23
N VAL A 133 0.35 -6.25 11.42
CA VAL A 133 1.20 -6.10 10.25
C VAL A 133 0.29 -6.09 9.02
N ARG A 134 0.38 -5.02 8.24
CA ARG A 134 -0.53 -4.74 7.13
C ARG A 134 0.15 -4.84 5.78
N LEU A 135 -0.65 -5.10 4.75
CA LEU A 135 -0.17 -5.09 3.37
C LEU A 135 0.47 -3.76 2.97
N THR A 136 -0.02 -2.65 3.53
CA THR A 136 0.56 -1.29 3.39
C THR A 136 2.06 -1.26 3.70
N GLN A 137 2.48 -1.89 4.80
CA GLN A 137 3.88 -1.91 5.24
C GLN A 137 4.74 -2.73 4.29
N LEU A 138 4.23 -3.88 3.83
CA LEU A 138 4.93 -4.70 2.83
C LEU A 138 5.15 -3.91 1.54
N ALA A 139 4.11 -3.25 1.03
CA ALA A 139 4.16 -2.43 -0.19
C ALA A 139 5.19 -1.30 -0.09
N ASN A 140 5.19 -0.60 1.04
CA ASN A 140 6.13 0.47 1.31
C ASN A 140 7.58 -0.03 1.33
N ARG A 141 7.83 -1.20 1.94
CA ARG A 141 9.17 -1.79 1.99
C ARG A 141 9.63 -2.26 0.61
N LEU A 142 8.80 -3.01 -0.10
CA LEU A 142 9.11 -3.49 -1.45
C LEU A 142 9.42 -2.33 -2.40
N SER A 143 8.55 -1.32 -2.46
CA SER A 143 8.72 -0.18 -3.38
C SER A 143 9.93 0.71 -3.06
N ARG A 144 10.43 0.68 -1.82
CA ARG A 144 11.63 1.43 -1.42
C ARG A 144 12.92 0.66 -1.62
N ILE A 145 12.92 -0.64 -1.34
CA ILE A 145 14.11 -1.49 -1.46
C ILE A 145 14.36 -1.84 -2.93
N TYR A 146 13.28 -2.05 -3.70
CA TYR A 146 13.32 -2.41 -5.12
C TYR A 146 12.58 -1.36 -5.97
N PRO A 147 13.08 -0.11 -6.04
CA PRO A 147 12.46 0.94 -6.85
C PRO A 147 12.41 0.58 -8.35
N GLU A 148 13.31 -0.29 -8.81
CA GLU A 148 13.37 -0.75 -10.19
C GLU A 148 12.09 -1.47 -10.63
N PHE A 149 11.38 -2.14 -9.71
CA PHE A 149 10.10 -2.78 -10.01
C PHE A 149 9.04 -1.80 -10.51
N LEU A 150 9.12 -0.54 -10.09
CA LEU A 150 8.18 0.50 -10.50
C LEU A 150 8.72 1.32 -11.66
N SER A 151 10.02 1.64 -11.69
CA SER A 151 10.60 2.41 -12.81
C SER A 151 10.53 1.66 -14.14
N GLU A 152 10.53 0.32 -14.13
CA GLU A 152 10.42 -0.49 -15.36
C GLU A 152 9.02 -0.49 -15.98
N VAL A 153 7.99 -0.06 -15.22
CA VAL A 153 6.58 -0.01 -15.65
C VAL A 153 5.99 1.40 -15.54
N GLU A 154 6.85 2.42 -15.49
CA GLU A 154 6.43 3.82 -15.37
C GLU A 154 5.59 4.27 -16.59
N ASP A 155 5.88 3.73 -17.77
CA ASP A 155 5.09 3.97 -19.00
C ASP A 155 3.65 3.43 -18.88
N ALA A 156 3.43 2.41 -18.03
CA ALA A 156 2.10 1.92 -17.68
C ALA A 156 1.42 2.77 -16.59
N ARG A 157 2.03 3.90 -16.22
CA ARG A 157 1.60 4.87 -15.18
C ARG A 157 1.65 4.33 -13.75
N LEU A 158 2.24 3.16 -13.53
CA LEU A 158 2.47 2.65 -12.19
C LEU A 158 3.71 3.32 -11.59
N SER A 159 3.50 4.15 -10.57
CA SER A 159 4.56 4.80 -9.80
C SER A 159 4.39 4.51 -8.31
N ARG A 160 5.42 4.79 -7.50
CA ARG A 160 5.33 4.57 -6.04
C ARG A 160 4.20 5.38 -5.39
N PRO A 161 4.01 6.67 -5.67
CA PRO A 161 2.89 7.42 -5.09
C PRO A 161 1.53 6.82 -5.46
N VAL A 162 1.36 6.39 -6.72
CA VAL A 162 0.12 5.74 -7.20
C VAL A 162 -0.11 4.41 -6.50
N LEU A 163 0.92 3.57 -6.37
CA LEU A 163 0.85 2.31 -5.63
C LEU A 163 0.46 2.52 -4.16
N LEU A 164 1.12 3.46 -3.48
CA LEU A 164 0.81 3.74 -2.08
C LEU A 164 -0.60 4.34 -1.91
N ALA A 165 -1.08 5.14 -2.86
CA ALA A 165 -2.43 5.68 -2.84
C ALA A 165 -3.49 4.58 -2.98
N ALA A 166 -3.30 3.67 -3.93
CA ALA A 166 -4.17 2.51 -4.11
C ALA A 166 -4.27 1.64 -2.86
N ILE A 167 -3.17 1.50 -2.11
CA ILE A 167 -3.11 0.65 -0.91
C ILE A 167 -3.57 1.39 0.34
N ALA A 168 -3.32 2.70 0.44
CA ALA A 168 -3.74 3.53 1.56
C ALA A 168 -5.26 3.69 1.62
N HIS A 169 -5.87 3.89 0.46
CA HIS A 169 -7.27 4.31 0.33
C HIS A 169 -8.15 3.23 -0.30
N GLY A 170 -7.54 2.10 -0.69
CA GLY A 170 -8.23 0.96 -1.29
C GLY A 170 -9.04 1.31 -2.53
N ALA A 171 -9.97 0.41 -2.84
CA ALA A 171 -11.13 0.75 -3.63
C ALA A 171 -12.26 1.20 -2.72
N ASP A 172 -12.12 2.37 -2.10
CA ASP A 172 -13.24 2.98 -1.39
C ASP A 172 -14.49 2.99 -2.28
N GLU A 173 -15.46 2.14 -1.92
CA GLU A 173 -16.80 2.06 -2.50
C GLU A 173 -17.58 3.38 -2.31
N ASP A 174 -17.07 4.26 -1.44
CA ASP A 174 -17.54 5.62 -1.17
C ASP A 174 -16.89 6.70 -2.07
N GLU A 175 -16.30 6.33 -3.22
CA GLU A 175 -16.22 7.27 -4.35
C GLU A 175 -17.64 7.55 -4.85
N ALA A 176 -18.36 8.38 -4.08
CA ALA A 176 -19.41 9.20 -4.67
C ALA A 176 -18.81 9.81 -5.94
N PRO A 177 -19.49 9.71 -7.10
CA PRO A 177 -18.99 10.25 -8.36
C PRO A 177 -18.54 11.70 -8.13
N PRO A 178 -17.53 12.18 -8.87
CA PRO A 178 -16.95 13.50 -8.69
C PRO A 178 -18.06 14.50 -8.41
N LEU A 179 -18.01 15.10 -7.22
CA LEU A 179 -19.13 15.85 -6.71
C LEU A 179 -19.34 17.05 -7.64
N MET A 180 -20.32 16.96 -8.52
CA MET A 180 -20.64 18.03 -9.46
C MET A 180 -21.22 19.18 -8.64
N LEU A 181 -20.40 20.20 -8.44
CA LEU A 181 -20.76 21.43 -7.75
C LEU A 181 -21.25 22.45 -8.77
N GLU A 182 -22.41 23.05 -8.49
CA GLU A 182 -22.90 24.17 -9.28
C GLU A 182 -22.34 25.50 -8.77
N ALA A 183 -22.31 26.51 -9.65
CA ALA A 183 -21.87 27.85 -9.26
C ALA A 183 -22.75 28.40 -8.12
N GLY A 184 -22.12 28.75 -6.99
CA GLY A 184 -22.78 29.23 -5.78
C GLY A 184 -23.05 28.16 -4.71
N GLU A 185 -22.73 26.88 -4.97
CA GLU A 185 -22.72 25.86 -3.93
C GLU A 185 -21.50 26.00 -3.01
N ARG A 186 -21.66 25.54 -1.76
CA ARG A 186 -20.56 25.39 -0.80
C ARG A 186 -20.15 23.93 -0.71
N ALA A 187 -18.88 23.69 -0.45
CA ALA A 187 -18.31 22.36 -0.26
C ALA A 187 -17.32 22.35 0.91
N GLU A 188 -17.35 21.25 1.65
CA GLU A 188 -16.35 20.90 2.64
C GLU A 188 -15.20 20.15 1.96
N VAL A 189 -13.96 20.53 2.28
CA VAL A 189 -12.78 19.73 1.93
C VAL A 189 -12.47 18.81 3.11
N LEU A 190 -12.48 17.50 2.88
CA LEU A 190 -12.18 16.47 3.86
C LEU A 190 -10.73 16.03 3.74
N LEU A 191 -10.05 15.82 4.87
CA LEU A 191 -8.75 15.18 4.95
C LEU A 191 -8.92 13.73 5.41
N HIS A 192 -8.24 12.81 4.73
CA HIS A 192 -8.23 11.37 5.03
C HIS A 192 -6.89 10.97 5.61
N ASN A 193 -6.88 10.15 6.67
CA ASN A 193 -5.64 9.62 7.24
C ASN A 193 -5.08 8.50 6.36
N ASP A 194 -3.75 8.41 6.28
CA ASP A 194 -3.04 7.28 5.69
C ASP A 194 -1.80 6.91 6.54
N ASP A 195 -1.22 5.74 6.29
CA ASP A 195 -0.10 5.21 7.08
C ASP A 195 1.29 5.65 6.55
N PHE A 196 1.36 6.46 5.50
CA PHE A 196 2.60 6.76 4.76
C PHE A 196 3.02 8.23 4.84
N THR A 197 2.06 9.15 4.89
CA THR A 197 2.32 10.60 4.85
C THR A 197 2.89 11.08 6.19
N PRO A 198 4.08 11.71 6.21
CA PRO A 198 4.65 12.27 7.42
C PRO A 198 3.72 13.33 8.03
N MET A 199 3.52 13.29 9.35
CA MET A 199 2.70 14.26 10.07
C MET A 199 3.12 15.71 9.79
N GLU A 200 4.43 15.96 9.66
CA GLU A 200 4.98 17.28 9.31
C GLU A 200 4.49 17.76 7.94
N LEU A 201 4.44 16.88 6.94
CA LEU A 201 3.92 17.22 5.61
C LEU A 201 2.43 17.57 5.68
N VAL A 202 1.63 16.81 6.44
CA VAL A 202 0.20 17.10 6.63
C VAL A 202 0.02 18.48 7.28
N VAL A 203 0.78 18.77 8.34
CA VAL A 203 0.74 20.08 9.02
C VAL A 203 1.13 21.21 8.07
N ASN A 204 2.16 21.02 7.24
CA ASN A 204 2.59 22.02 6.25
C ASN A 204 1.48 22.28 5.22
N VAL A 205 0.83 21.24 4.68
CA VAL A 205 -0.30 21.39 3.76
C VAL A 205 -1.47 22.14 4.41
N LEU A 206 -1.81 21.83 5.66
CA LEU A 206 -2.85 22.54 6.42
C LEU A 206 -2.53 24.03 6.62
N CYS A 207 -1.27 24.36 6.90
CA CYS A 207 -0.84 25.74 7.06
C CYS A 207 -0.85 26.51 5.74
N GLU A 208 -0.26 25.94 4.69
CA GLU A 208 0.00 26.63 3.43
C GLU A 208 -1.24 26.74 2.53
N VAL A 209 -2.07 25.68 2.47
CA VAL A 209 -3.23 25.63 1.57
C VAL A 209 -4.51 26.10 2.26
N PHE A 210 -4.69 25.70 3.53
CA PHE A 210 -5.91 25.95 4.29
C PHE A 210 -5.77 27.10 5.30
N GLY A 211 -4.58 27.67 5.46
CA GLY A 211 -4.35 28.86 6.28
C GLY A 211 -4.41 28.60 7.79
N TYR A 212 -4.20 27.36 8.23
CA TYR A 212 -4.16 27.03 9.65
C TYR A 212 -2.95 27.67 10.33
N ALA A 213 -3.14 28.15 11.57
CA ALA A 213 -2.01 28.40 12.45
C ALA A 213 -1.36 27.06 12.83
N GLN A 214 -0.04 27.05 13.03
CA GLN A 214 0.74 25.81 13.23
C GLN A 214 0.15 24.88 14.31
N GLN A 215 -0.21 25.42 15.49
CA GLN A 215 -0.80 24.60 16.56
C GLN A 215 -2.16 24.02 16.17
N ALA A 216 -3.02 24.80 15.51
CA ALA A 216 -4.32 24.33 15.05
C ALA A 216 -4.19 23.26 13.95
N ALA A 217 -3.17 23.35 13.09
CA ALA A 217 -2.85 22.34 12.10
C ALA A 217 -2.41 21.02 12.75
N ILE A 218 -1.57 21.08 13.79
CA ILE A 218 -1.17 19.91 14.58
C ILE A 218 -2.39 19.24 15.21
N ASP A 219 -3.26 20.02 15.85
CA ASP A 219 -4.46 19.51 16.52
C ASP A 219 -5.43 18.86 15.51
N LYS A 220 -5.65 19.50 14.36
CA LYS A 220 -6.49 18.97 13.27
C LYS A 220 -5.90 17.69 12.67
N MET A 221 -4.60 17.67 12.40
CA MET A 221 -3.90 16.49 11.89
C MET A 221 -4.01 15.32 12.86
N MET A 222 -3.76 15.53 14.16
CA MET A 222 -3.89 14.48 15.17
C MET A 222 -5.33 13.97 15.33
N ALA A 223 -6.32 14.85 15.16
CA ALA A 223 -7.73 14.45 15.19
C ALA A 223 -8.08 13.52 14.03
N VAL A 224 -7.60 13.82 12.81
CA VAL A 224 -7.81 12.95 11.64
C VAL A 224 -6.98 11.66 11.77
N HIS A 225 -5.76 11.74 12.28
CA HIS A 225 -4.90 10.57 12.44
C HIS A 225 -5.50 9.49 13.36
N ASN A 226 -6.21 9.91 14.40
CA ASN A 226 -6.82 9.02 15.39
C ASN A 226 -8.32 8.80 15.18
N GLY A 227 -8.89 9.31 14.09
CA GLY A 227 -10.33 9.41 13.89
C GLY A 227 -10.77 9.16 12.44
N PRO A 228 -12.06 9.34 12.15
CA PRO A 228 -12.56 9.31 10.78
C PRO A 228 -12.05 10.54 9.99
N PRO A 229 -12.20 10.52 8.65
CA PRO A 229 -11.95 11.71 7.83
C PRO A 229 -12.71 12.93 8.37
N ALA A 230 -12.07 14.10 8.35
CA ALA A 230 -12.64 15.31 8.92
C ALA A 230 -12.51 16.51 7.99
N ALA A 231 -13.49 17.42 8.05
CA ALA A 231 -13.44 18.67 7.33
C ALA A 231 -12.26 19.53 7.82
N VAL A 232 -11.44 19.97 6.87
CA VAL A 232 -10.37 20.95 7.07
C VAL A 232 -10.83 22.36 6.69
N GLY A 233 -11.93 22.51 5.96
CA GLY A 233 -12.58 23.80 5.73
C GLY A 233 -13.85 23.66 4.90
N CYS A 234 -14.65 24.73 4.86
CA CYS A 234 -15.87 24.83 4.05
C CYS A 234 -15.80 26.12 3.22
N TYR A 235 -15.79 25.96 1.91
CA TYR A 235 -15.54 27.03 0.93
C TYR A 235 -16.64 27.06 -0.11
N ASP A 236 -16.69 28.12 -0.91
CA ASP A 236 -17.47 28.11 -2.15
C ASP A 236 -16.84 27.12 -3.14
N ALA A 237 -17.65 26.55 -4.04
CA ALA A 237 -17.27 25.43 -4.91
C ALA A 237 -15.90 25.62 -5.60
N GLU A 238 -15.70 26.76 -6.26
CA GLU A 238 -14.46 27.07 -6.99
C GLU A 238 -13.23 27.07 -6.06
N GLU A 239 -13.35 27.67 -4.87
CA GLU A 239 -12.25 27.71 -3.91
C GLU A 239 -12.00 26.34 -3.26
N ALA A 240 -13.05 25.55 -3.03
CA ALA A 240 -12.94 24.19 -2.52
C ALA A 240 -12.19 23.29 -3.50
N GLU A 241 -12.56 23.33 -4.80
CA GLU A 241 -11.89 22.59 -5.87
C GLU A 241 -10.43 23.04 -6.03
N ARG A 242 -10.17 24.35 -6.00
CA ARG A 242 -8.82 24.89 -6.10
C ARG A 242 -7.94 24.43 -4.93
N LYS A 243 -8.44 24.50 -3.70
CA LYS A 243 -7.69 24.05 -2.50
C LYS A 243 -7.51 22.53 -2.49
N LEU A 244 -8.51 21.77 -2.91
CA LEU A 244 -8.40 20.32 -3.08
C LEU A 244 -7.26 19.99 -4.04
N GLY A 245 -7.23 20.61 -5.22
CA GLY A 245 -6.19 20.42 -6.22
C GLY A 245 -4.81 20.78 -5.68
N GLU A 246 -4.66 21.97 -5.09
CA GLU A 246 -3.40 22.44 -4.53
C GLU A 246 -2.85 21.51 -3.43
N ALA A 247 -3.70 21.05 -2.50
CA ALA A 247 -3.31 20.13 -1.44
C ALA A 247 -2.88 18.76 -1.99
N THR A 248 -3.65 18.24 -2.96
CA THR A 248 -3.37 16.97 -3.64
C THR A 248 -2.05 17.02 -4.40
N ASP A 249 -1.80 18.11 -5.13
CA ASP A 249 -0.58 18.29 -5.91
C ASP A 249 0.66 18.40 -5.02
N ARG A 250 0.58 19.10 -3.88
CA ARG A 250 1.67 19.16 -2.90
C ARG A 250 2.02 17.78 -2.32
N ALA A 251 1.01 16.98 -1.98
CA ALA A 251 1.23 15.63 -1.47
C ALA A 251 1.88 14.72 -2.52
N ARG A 252 1.38 14.76 -3.77
CA ARG A 252 1.94 14.01 -4.89
C ARG A 252 3.36 14.44 -5.22
N ALA A 253 3.65 15.73 -5.23
CA ALA A 253 5.00 16.26 -5.46
C ALA A 253 5.99 15.83 -4.36
N ALA A 254 5.51 15.67 -3.12
CA ALA A 254 6.30 15.12 -2.03
C ALA A 254 6.41 13.58 -2.05
N GLY A 255 5.70 12.90 -2.96
CA GLY A 255 5.74 11.46 -3.13
C GLY A 255 4.90 10.67 -2.12
N PHE A 256 3.85 11.30 -1.57
CA PHE A 256 2.98 10.72 -0.55
C PHE A 256 1.52 10.63 -1.00
N PRO A 257 0.77 9.62 -0.52
CA PRO A 257 -0.59 9.34 -0.95
C PRO A 257 -1.66 10.14 -0.18
N LEU A 258 -1.30 11.28 0.44
CA LEU A 258 -2.25 12.05 1.25
C LEU A 258 -3.48 12.44 0.42
N ARG A 259 -4.67 12.05 0.89
CA ARG A 259 -5.92 12.22 0.15
C ARG A 259 -6.80 13.29 0.78
N PHE A 260 -7.44 14.04 -0.12
CA PHE A 260 -8.48 14.99 0.19
C PHE A 260 -9.71 14.68 -0.67
N SER A 261 -10.91 15.02 -0.22
CA SER A 261 -12.14 14.89 -1.02
C SER A 261 -13.12 16.03 -0.75
N LEU A 262 -14.13 16.18 -1.62
CA LEU A 262 -15.21 17.15 -1.45
C LEU A 262 -16.47 16.48 -0.90
N ARG A 263 -17.20 17.21 -0.06
CA ARG A 263 -18.51 16.82 0.43
C ARG A 263 -19.42 18.04 0.51
N ARG A 264 -20.73 17.87 0.27
CA ARG A 264 -21.70 18.93 0.58
C ARG A 264 -21.76 19.15 2.09
N PRO A 265 -21.82 20.40 2.58
CA PRO A 265 -22.02 20.70 3.99
C PRO A 265 -23.34 20.08 4.48
N ALA A 266 -23.37 19.64 5.73
CA ALA A 266 -24.57 19.10 6.38
C ALA A 266 -25.62 20.19 6.66
#